data_AF-A0A353ZUU1-F1
#
_entry.id   AF-A0A353ZUU1-F1
#
_cell.length_a   1.000
_cell.length_b   1.000
_cell.length_c   1.000
_cell.angle_alpha   90.00
_cell.angle_beta   90.00
_cell.angle_gamma   90.00
#
_symmetry.space_group_name_H-M   'P 1'
#
loop_
_entity.id
_entity.type
_entity.pdbx_description
1 polymer ?
#
loop_
_entity_poly.entity_id
_entity_poly.type
_entity_poly.pdbx_seq_one_letter_code
_entity_poly.pdbx_strand_id
1 'polypeptide(L)'
;VLQRAEWAQPRMARRFSSLIRGVLAEAEMLGLIGSGALSQLGSAVAEDNPDQALGILGEHLPAALNHVLLQADLTAVAPGYLAPELAEKLLLMADAEGQGPATIYRFSTNSVRRALDGGHDASSLLGFLREHSATAVPQPLEYLVEDTASRHGRLRVGTAASFIQSDDEATVLELAAESKAAGLGLARIAPTVLISTAPPRETAQVLRGLGLSPSVEDSEPAVVRLRRTNGVPGSARPVYTAPRTAPPEADVDAQLAVLRHRRAEATGNHASAVTGSGEAATQLGLETLQRAIRLKQRVSMNVVDSQGNSCLETVVPLSVNGGRVRVFDPAKETERVLSIHRIIDIEAAEELRQ
;
A
#
# COMPACT_ATOMS: atom_id res chain seq x y z
N VAL A 1 -16.24 37.13 -15.12
CA VAL A 1 -17.41 36.32 -14.69
C VAL A 1 -17.97 36.76 -13.33
N LEU A 2 -17.18 36.73 -12.25
CA LEU A 2 -17.64 37.09 -10.89
C LEU A 2 -18.26 38.50 -10.79
N GLN A 3 -17.59 39.52 -11.33
CA GLN A 3 -18.11 40.90 -11.36
C GLN A 3 -19.46 41.01 -12.09
N ARG A 4 -19.66 40.23 -13.17
CA ARG A 4 -20.92 40.21 -13.93
C ARG A 4 -22.03 39.49 -13.16
N ALA A 5 -21.70 38.42 -12.43
CA ALA A 5 -22.65 37.72 -11.56
C ALA A 5 -23.08 38.60 -10.37
N GLU A 6 -22.14 39.31 -9.76
CA GLU A 6 -22.42 40.28 -8.68
C GLU A 6 -23.32 41.42 -9.15
N TRP A 7 -23.12 41.90 -10.38
CA TRP A 7 -23.96 42.94 -10.97
C TRP A 7 -25.36 42.43 -11.34
N ALA A 8 -25.45 41.27 -12.02
CA ALA A 8 -26.72 40.78 -12.56
C ALA A 8 -27.62 40.13 -11.49
N GLN A 9 -27.05 39.42 -10.52
CA GLN A 9 -27.79 38.78 -9.44
C GLN A 9 -27.04 38.84 -8.09
N PRO A 10 -26.97 40.02 -7.45
CA PRO A 10 -26.16 40.26 -6.25
C PRO A 10 -26.49 39.34 -5.06
N ARG A 11 -27.77 38.99 -4.89
CA ARG A 11 -28.22 38.07 -3.82
C ARG A 11 -27.73 36.62 -4.03
N MET A 12 -27.77 36.14 -5.26
CA MET A 12 -27.31 34.79 -5.61
C MET A 12 -25.78 34.72 -5.70
N ALA A 13 -25.15 35.75 -6.24
CA ALA A 13 -23.69 35.84 -6.35
C ALA A 13 -23.00 35.69 -4.99
N ARG A 14 -23.52 36.33 -3.92
CA ARG A 14 -22.96 36.13 -2.57
C ARG A 14 -23.08 34.69 -2.08
N ARG A 15 -24.20 34.02 -2.34
CA ARG A 15 -24.46 32.64 -1.92
C ARG A 15 -23.60 31.62 -2.67
N PHE A 16 -23.31 31.85 -3.94
CA PHE A 16 -22.53 30.95 -4.80
C PHE A 16 -21.07 31.38 -4.99
N SER A 17 -20.63 32.49 -4.41
CA SER A 17 -19.28 33.05 -4.59
C SER A 17 -18.15 32.06 -4.29
N SER A 18 -18.32 31.20 -3.28
CA SER A 18 -17.37 30.13 -2.94
C SER A 18 -17.39 28.99 -3.95
N LEU A 19 -18.57 28.61 -4.44
CA LEU A 19 -18.76 27.53 -5.43
C LEU A 19 -18.25 27.94 -6.82
N ILE A 20 -18.50 29.18 -7.24
CA ILE A 20 -18.07 29.70 -8.54
C ILE A 20 -16.55 29.62 -8.69
N ARG A 21 -15.78 29.88 -7.62
CA ARG A 21 -14.31 29.74 -7.67
C ARG A 21 -13.89 28.30 -7.89
N GLY A 22 -14.50 27.34 -7.19
CA GLY A 22 -14.22 25.92 -7.37
C GLY A 22 -14.54 25.45 -8.79
N VAL A 23 -15.72 25.81 -9.29
CA VAL A 23 -16.16 25.46 -10.65
C VAL A 23 -15.23 26.07 -11.71
N LEU A 24 -14.80 27.32 -11.54
CA LEU A 24 -13.85 27.94 -12.47
C LEU A 24 -12.47 27.27 -12.42
N ALA A 25 -12.00 26.87 -11.23
CA ALA A 25 -10.75 26.14 -11.08
C ALA A 25 -10.82 24.74 -11.72
N GLU A 26 -11.93 24.02 -11.56
CA GLU A 26 -12.16 22.75 -12.24
C GLU A 26 -12.25 22.92 -13.76
N ALA A 27 -12.96 23.95 -14.24
CA ALA A 27 -13.05 24.27 -15.66
C ALA A 27 -11.68 24.63 -16.25
N GLU A 28 -10.80 25.28 -15.49
CA GLU A 28 -9.42 25.55 -15.88
C GLU A 28 -8.57 24.27 -15.90
N MET A 29 -8.71 23.39 -14.89
CA MET A 29 -8.02 22.08 -14.88
C MET A 29 -8.43 21.18 -16.04
N LEU A 30 -9.70 21.25 -16.47
CA LEU A 30 -10.22 20.52 -17.64
C LEU A 30 -9.89 21.20 -18.97
N GLY A 31 -9.25 22.38 -18.95
CA GLY A 31 -8.91 23.13 -20.16
C GLY A 31 -10.10 23.78 -20.88
N LEU A 32 -11.26 23.89 -20.24
CA LEU A 32 -12.44 24.61 -20.78
C LEU A 32 -12.24 26.13 -20.73
N ILE A 33 -11.42 26.60 -19.79
CA ILE A 33 -11.09 28.03 -19.60
C ILE A 33 -9.56 28.14 -19.52
N GLY A 34 -9.01 29.20 -20.09
CA GLY A 34 -7.60 29.54 -19.99
C GLY A 34 -7.39 31.04 -20.05
N SER A 35 -6.48 31.57 -19.24
CA SER A 35 -6.16 33.02 -19.20
C SER A 35 -7.38 33.93 -19.01
N GLY A 36 -8.41 33.46 -18.30
CA GLY A 36 -9.64 34.20 -18.02
C GLY A 36 -10.68 34.22 -19.15
N ALA A 37 -10.50 33.42 -20.21
CA ALA A 37 -11.45 33.28 -21.33
C ALA A 37 -11.80 31.82 -21.59
N LEU A 38 -12.89 31.57 -22.32
CA LEU A 38 -13.21 30.22 -22.82
C LEU A 38 -12.12 29.77 -23.80
N SER A 39 -11.67 28.53 -23.67
CA SER A 39 -10.86 27.89 -24.70
C SER A 39 -11.73 27.52 -25.91
N GLN A 40 -11.12 27.12 -27.02
CA GLN A 40 -11.87 26.60 -28.18
C GLN A 40 -12.75 25.40 -27.78
N LEU A 41 -12.21 24.52 -26.93
CA LEU A 41 -12.95 23.41 -26.32
C LEU A 41 -14.11 23.90 -25.45
N GLY A 42 -13.86 24.87 -24.56
CA GLY A 42 -14.88 25.43 -23.70
C GLY A 42 -16.00 26.15 -24.47
N SER A 43 -15.68 26.79 -25.59
CA SER A 43 -16.67 27.41 -26.48
C SER A 43 -17.57 26.34 -27.11
N ALA A 44 -16.99 25.27 -27.68
CA ALA A 44 -17.74 24.19 -28.29
C ALA A 44 -18.67 23.48 -27.28
N VAL A 45 -18.21 23.27 -26.04
CA VAL A 45 -19.04 22.72 -24.95
C VAL A 45 -20.15 23.70 -24.54
N ALA A 46 -19.87 25.00 -24.46
CA ALA A 46 -20.86 26.02 -24.12
C ALA A 46 -21.95 26.18 -25.19
N GLU A 47 -21.64 25.84 -26.44
CA GLU A 47 -22.56 25.83 -27.59
C GLU A 47 -23.31 24.49 -27.75
N ASP A 48 -23.14 23.55 -26.81
CA ASP A 48 -23.73 22.20 -26.83
C ASP A 48 -23.37 21.40 -28.10
N ASN A 49 -22.14 21.58 -28.59
CA ASN A 49 -21.60 20.91 -29.77
C ASN A 49 -20.48 19.91 -29.39
N PRO A 50 -20.83 18.69 -28.93
CA PRO A 50 -19.86 17.71 -28.46
C PRO A 50 -18.93 17.19 -29.57
N ASP A 51 -19.40 17.11 -30.81
CA ASP A 51 -18.61 16.59 -31.93
C ASP A 51 -17.44 17.53 -32.27
N GLN A 52 -17.69 18.84 -32.26
CA GLN A 52 -16.64 19.85 -32.45
C GLN A 52 -15.64 19.84 -31.29
N ALA A 53 -16.12 19.70 -30.05
CA ALA A 53 -15.27 19.58 -28.87
C ALA A 53 -14.33 18.36 -28.96
N LEU A 54 -14.85 17.20 -29.40
CA LEU A 54 -14.06 15.99 -29.61
C LEU A 54 -13.03 16.16 -30.73
N GLY A 55 -13.38 16.84 -31.83
CA GLY A 55 -12.44 17.15 -32.91
C GLY A 55 -11.24 17.97 -32.41
N ILE A 56 -11.49 19.04 -31.65
CA ILE A 56 -10.45 19.90 -31.05
C ILE A 56 -9.57 19.10 -30.08
N LEU A 57 -10.17 18.23 -29.26
CA LEU A 57 -9.41 17.36 -28.34
C LEU A 57 -8.50 16.41 -29.12
N GLY A 58 -8.98 15.82 -30.21
CA GLY A 58 -8.21 14.90 -31.03
C GLY A 58 -6.99 15.53 -31.72
N GLU A 59 -7.04 16.83 -32.03
CA GLU A 59 -5.88 17.56 -32.59
C GLU A 59 -4.79 17.84 -31.55
N HIS A 60 -5.15 17.95 -30.27
CA HIS A 60 -4.23 18.36 -29.20
C HIS A 60 -3.77 17.21 -28.30
N LEU A 61 -4.51 16.11 -28.22
CA LEU A 61 -4.15 14.94 -27.42
C LEU A 61 -3.43 13.89 -28.26
N PRO A 62 -2.40 13.22 -27.71
CA PRO A 62 -1.81 12.06 -28.36
C PRO A 62 -2.83 10.92 -28.45
N ALA A 63 -2.74 10.11 -29.50
CA ALA A 63 -3.57 8.92 -29.65
C ALA A 63 -3.36 7.96 -28.49
N ALA A 64 -4.45 7.48 -27.90
CA ALA A 64 -4.40 6.49 -26.83
C ALA A 64 -3.85 5.15 -27.36
N LEU A 65 -2.95 4.55 -26.59
CA LEU A 65 -2.37 3.25 -26.91
C LEU A 65 -3.23 2.14 -26.32
N ASN A 66 -3.50 1.14 -27.15
CA ASN A 66 -4.26 -0.05 -26.77
C ASN A 66 -3.36 -1.25 -26.44
N HIS A 67 -2.05 -1.04 -26.34
CA HIS A 67 -1.11 -2.12 -26.06
C HIS A 67 0.00 -1.71 -25.09
N VAL A 68 0.51 -2.69 -24.36
CA VAL A 68 1.67 -2.59 -23.47
C VAL A 68 2.78 -3.55 -23.88
N LEU A 69 4.01 -3.26 -23.48
CA LEU A 69 5.17 -4.12 -23.67
C LEU A 69 5.42 -4.92 -22.40
N LEU A 70 5.22 -6.23 -22.45
CA LEU A 70 5.47 -7.11 -21.31
C LEU A 70 6.94 -7.53 -21.28
N GLN A 71 7.55 -7.44 -20.11
CA GLN A 71 8.95 -7.76 -19.85
C GLN A 71 9.08 -8.96 -18.90
N ALA A 72 10.21 -9.66 -18.97
CA ALA A 72 10.45 -10.89 -18.21
C ALA A 72 10.67 -10.65 -16.70
N ASP A 73 10.86 -9.39 -16.28
CA ASP A 73 11.04 -8.97 -14.88
C ASP A 73 9.72 -8.63 -14.17
N LEU A 74 8.60 -9.17 -14.68
CA LEU A 74 7.25 -8.93 -14.18
C LEU A 74 6.84 -7.46 -14.27
N THR A 75 7.23 -6.78 -15.34
CA THR A 75 6.80 -5.41 -15.62
C THR A 75 6.10 -5.31 -16.98
N ALA A 76 5.12 -4.40 -17.07
CA ALA A 76 4.57 -3.91 -18.32
C ALA A 76 4.97 -2.45 -18.49
N VAL A 77 5.54 -2.11 -19.65
CA VAL A 77 5.88 -0.73 -20.00
C VAL A 77 4.84 -0.20 -20.97
N ALA A 78 4.18 0.89 -20.60
CA ALA A 78 3.33 1.67 -21.48
C ALA A 78 4.16 2.81 -22.10
N PRO A 79 4.46 2.79 -23.40
CA PRO A 79 5.30 3.81 -24.04
C PRO A 79 4.58 5.16 -24.27
N GLY A 80 3.36 5.31 -23.75
CA GLY A 80 2.54 6.52 -23.84
C GLY A 80 1.25 6.37 -23.03
N TYR A 81 0.28 7.25 -23.29
CA TYR A 81 -1.01 7.24 -22.61
C TYR A 81 -1.85 6.06 -23.07
N LEU A 82 -2.19 5.17 -22.14
CA LEU A 82 -3.06 4.03 -22.42
C LEU A 82 -4.51 4.47 -22.55
N ALA A 83 -5.29 3.71 -23.32
CA ALA A 83 -6.74 3.83 -23.27
C ALA A 83 -7.24 3.65 -21.82
N PRO A 84 -8.24 4.43 -21.37
CA PRO A 84 -8.72 4.38 -19.98
C PRO A 84 -9.10 2.96 -19.53
N GLU A 85 -9.80 2.22 -20.39
CA GLU A 85 -10.25 0.85 -20.10
C GLU A 85 -9.08 -0.13 -19.89
N LEU A 86 -8.00 0.03 -20.67
CA LEU A 86 -6.78 -0.76 -20.54
C LEU A 86 -6.03 -0.40 -19.26
N ALA A 87 -5.90 0.89 -18.96
CA ALA A 87 -5.24 1.38 -17.75
C ALA A 87 -5.96 0.91 -16.48
N GLU A 88 -7.28 1.01 -16.43
CA GLU A 88 -8.09 0.56 -15.29
C GLU A 88 -7.92 -0.93 -15.02
N LYS A 89 -8.02 -1.77 -16.07
CA LYS A 89 -7.81 -3.21 -15.94
C LYS A 89 -6.39 -3.57 -15.51
N LEU A 90 -5.37 -2.87 -16.03
CA LEU A 90 -3.99 -3.09 -15.59
C LEU A 90 -3.80 -2.73 -14.12
N LEU A 91 -4.39 -1.65 -13.63
CA LEU A 91 -4.31 -1.24 -12.22
C LEU A 91 -4.96 -2.24 -11.25
N LEU A 92 -5.94 -3.04 -11.72
CA LEU A 92 -6.50 -4.12 -10.91
C LEU A 92 -5.46 -5.21 -10.62
N MET A 93 -4.62 -5.53 -11.60
CA MET A 93 -3.70 -6.68 -11.56
C MET A 93 -2.21 -6.32 -11.38
N ALA A 94 -1.86 -5.04 -11.49
CA ALA A 94 -0.49 -4.52 -11.36
C ALA A 94 -0.47 -3.19 -10.61
N ASP A 95 0.70 -2.83 -10.08
CA ASP A 95 0.91 -1.56 -9.40
C ASP A 95 1.68 -0.59 -10.34
N ALA A 96 1.18 0.63 -10.51
CA ALA A 96 1.84 1.63 -11.35
C ALA A 96 3.04 2.25 -10.62
N GLU A 97 4.22 2.07 -11.20
CA GLU A 97 5.48 2.66 -10.77
C GLU A 97 5.88 3.80 -11.73
N GLY A 98 6.01 5.01 -11.18
CA GLY A 98 6.52 6.17 -11.90
C GLY A 98 5.49 7.27 -12.20
N GLN A 99 6.02 8.47 -12.43
CA GLN A 99 5.29 9.67 -12.85
C GLN A 99 6.04 10.22 -14.06
N GLY A 100 5.89 9.57 -15.21
CA GLY A 100 6.63 9.90 -16.42
C GLY A 100 5.84 9.57 -17.69
N PRO A 101 6.34 9.98 -18.87
CA PRO A 101 5.67 9.74 -20.15
C PRO A 101 5.56 8.24 -20.50
N ALA A 102 6.41 7.41 -19.90
CA ALA A 102 6.25 5.96 -19.90
C ALA A 102 5.87 5.51 -18.49
N THR A 103 4.68 4.92 -18.36
CA THR A 103 4.22 4.34 -17.09
C THR A 103 4.64 2.88 -17.04
N ILE A 104 5.27 2.48 -15.93
CA ILE A 104 5.66 1.09 -15.70
C ILE A 104 4.62 0.49 -14.76
N TYR A 105 4.13 -0.70 -15.07
CA TYR A 105 3.23 -1.46 -14.21
C TYR A 105 3.96 -2.71 -13.73
N ARG A 106 4.14 -2.86 -12.42
CA ARG A 106 4.78 -4.03 -11.84
C ARG A 106 3.73 -5.05 -11.39
N PHE A 107 3.90 -6.29 -11.82
CA PHE A 107 3.11 -7.42 -11.34
C PHE A 107 3.76 -8.04 -10.12
N SER A 108 2.95 -8.31 -9.11
CA SER A 108 3.36 -9.02 -7.90
C SER A 108 2.28 -10.02 -7.50
N THR A 109 2.63 -10.95 -6.61
CA THR A 109 1.64 -11.88 -6.04
C THR A 109 0.47 -11.14 -5.39
N ASN A 110 0.73 -9.98 -4.77
CA ASN A 110 -0.31 -9.19 -4.11
C ASN A 110 -1.23 -8.48 -5.12
N SER A 111 -0.68 -7.91 -6.18
CA SER A 111 -1.48 -7.24 -7.22
C SER A 111 -2.33 -8.24 -7.99
N VAL A 112 -1.80 -9.43 -8.31
CA VAL A 112 -2.56 -10.51 -8.94
C VAL A 112 -3.64 -11.03 -7.99
N ARG A 113 -3.33 -11.26 -6.71
CA ARG A 113 -4.32 -11.67 -5.71
C ARG A 113 -5.48 -10.67 -5.62
N ARG A 114 -5.18 -9.37 -5.63
CA ARG A 114 -6.18 -8.30 -5.62
C ARG A 114 -7.16 -8.43 -6.80
N ALA A 115 -6.67 -8.74 -7.99
CA ALA A 115 -7.53 -8.99 -9.14
C ALA A 115 -8.40 -10.25 -8.94
N LEU A 116 -7.85 -11.33 -8.39
CA LEU A 116 -8.61 -12.55 -8.10
C LEU A 116 -9.67 -12.35 -6.99
N ASP A 117 -9.36 -11.56 -5.97
CA ASP A 117 -10.32 -11.15 -4.93
C ASP A 117 -11.47 -10.31 -5.51
N GLY A 118 -11.20 -9.58 -6.59
CA GLY A 118 -12.20 -8.86 -7.39
C GLY A 118 -13.10 -9.75 -8.25
N GLY A 119 -12.91 -11.07 -8.21
CA GLY A 119 -13.72 -12.05 -8.95
C GLY A 119 -13.19 -12.38 -10.36
N HIS A 120 -11.97 -11.95 -10.71
CA HIS A 120 -11.33 -12.36 -11.96
C HIS A 120 -10.71 -13.76 -11.84
N ASP A 121 -10.63 -14.49 -12.95
CA ASP A 121 -9.97 -15.79 -13.04
C ASP A 121 -8.62 -15.68 -13.77
N ALA A 122 -7.75 -16.70 -13.59
CA ALA A 122 -6.43 -16.72 -14.24
C ALA A 122 -6.53 -16.66 -15.78
N SER A 123 -7.51 -17.36 -16.36
CA SER A 123 -7.77 -17.38 -17.80
C SER A 123 -8.13 -16.01 -18.34
N SER A 124 -9.02 -15.26 -17.69
CA SER A 124 -9.37 -13.91 -18.13
C SER A 124 -8.20 -12.94 -17.97
N LEU A 125 -7.40 -13.05 -16.90
CA LEU A 125 -6.24 -12.19 -16.70
C LEU A 125 -5.19 -12.41 -17.79
N LEU A 126 -4.83 -13.67 -18.06
CA LEU A 126 -3.88 -14.01 -19.12
C LEU A 126 -4.43 -13.72 -20.52
N GLY A 127 -5.72 -13.97 -20.75
CA GLY A 127 -6.40 -13.63 -22.01
C GLY A 127 -6.34 -12.12 -22.29
N PHE A 128 -6.66 -11.30 -21.28
CA PHE A 128 -6.57 -9.86 -21.38
C PHE A 128 -5.15 -9.38 -21.68
N LEU A 129 -4.15 -9.92 -20.98
CA LEU A 129 -2.75 -9.58 -21.22
C LEU A 129 -2.32 -9.94 -22.64
N ARG A 130 -2.72 -11.12 -23.16
CA ARG A 130 -2.41 -11.53 -24.55
C ARG A 130 -3.07 -10.65 -25.60
N GLU A 131 -4.27 -10.16 -25.34
CA GLU A 131 -5.00 -9.28 -26.26
C GLU A 131 -4.36 -7.89 -26.35
N HIS A 132 -3.91 -7.35 -25.21
CA HIS A 132 -3.40 -5.98 -25.10
C HIS A 132 -1.87 -5.92 -24.96
N SER A 133 -1.13 -6.99 -25.26
CA SER A 133 0.33 -6.99 -25.28
C SER A 133 0.86 -6.97 -26.71
N ALA A 134 1.82 -6.09 -26.99
CA ALA A 134 2.53 -6.09 -28.27
C ALA A 134 3.57 -7.24 -28.36
N THR A 135 3.99 -7.77 -27.21
CA THR A 135 4.86 -8.95 -27.08
C THR A 135 4.07 -10.14 -26.55
N ALA A 136 4.57 -11.36 -26.76
CA ALA A 136 3.99 -12.53 -26.10
C ALA A 136 4.12 -12.40 -24.57
N VAL A 137 3.15 -12.97 -23.83
CA VAL A 137 3.20 -12.97 -22.36
C VAL A 137 4.42 -13.77 -21.89
N PRO A 138 5.33 -13.17 -21.09
CA PRO A 138 6.52 -13.87 -20.60
C PRO A 138 6.15 -15.03 -19.67
N GLN A 139 6.86 -16.16 -19.80
CA GLN A 139 6.67 -17.34 -18.94
C GLN A 139 6.67 -17.03 -17.42
N PRO A 140 7.53 -16.13 -16.89
CA PRO A 140 7.48 -15.78 -15.47
C PRO A 140 6.15 -15.17 -15.03
N LEU A 141 5.52 -14.39 -15.91
CA LEU A 141 4.23 -13.76 -15.63
C LEU A 141 3.10 -14.77 -15.70
N GLU A 142 3.12 -15.69 -16.67
CA GLU A 142 2.15 -16.80 -16.73
C GLU A 142 2.20 -17.63 -15.45
N TYR A 143 3.40 -18.03 -15.04
CA TYR A 143 3.60 -18.80 -13.81
C TYR A 143 3.14 -18.03 -12.56
N LEU A 144 3.42 -16.73 -12.45
CA LEU A 144 2.97 -15.92 -11.33
C LEU A 144 1.43 -15.93 -11.21
N VAL A 145 0.73 -15.77 -12.34
CA VAL A 145 -0.74 -15.73 -12.37
C VAL A 145 -1.32 -17.09 -12.01
N GLU A 146 -0.82 -18.17 -12.62
CA GLU A 146 -1.29 -19.54 -12.37
C GLU A 146 -0.99 -20.01 -10.95
N ASP A 147 0.22 -19.78 -10.43
CA ASP A 147 0.58 -20.16 -9.06
C ASP A 147 -0.27 -19.38 -8.04
N THR A 148 -0.46 -18.07 -8.25
CA THR A 148 -1.29 -17.24 -7.36
C THR A 148 -2.75 -17.70 -7.38
N ALA A 149 -3.30 -17.98 -8.56
CA ALA A 149 -4.67 -18.49 -8.71
C ALA A 149 -4.85 -19.88 -8.08
N SER A 150 -3.87 -20.77 -8.22
CA SER A 150 -3.92 -22.11 -7.62
C SER A 150 -3.93 -22.09 -6.08
N ARG A 151 -3.37 -21.03 -5.48
CA ARG A 151 -3.31 -20.81 -4.03
C ARG A 151 -4.48 -19.97 -3.54
N HIS A 152 -5.07 -19.15 -4.41
CA HIS A 152 -6.26 -18.36 -4.13
C HIS A 152 -7.47 -19.29 -3.90
N GLY A 153 -8.28 -18.97 -2.91
CA GLY A 153 -9.48 -19.75 -2.58
C GLY A 153 -9.26 -21.14 -1.96
N ARG A 154 -8.01 -21.53 -1.60
CA ARG A 154 -7.75 -22.79 -0.87
C ARG A 154 -8.37 -22.81 0.53
N LEU A 155 -8.47 -21.66 1.16
CA LEU A 155 -9.12 -21.47 2.44
C LEU A 155 -10.40 -20.69 2.21
N ARG A 156 -11.53 -21.30 2.56
CA ARG A 156 -12.84 -20.66 2.53
C ARG A 156 -13.23 -20.34 3.96
N VAL A 157 -13.53 -19.07 4.22
CA VAL A 157 -14.09 -18.63 5.49
C VAL A 157 -15.57 -18.36 5.27
N GLY A 158 -16.41 -19.11 5.99
CA GLY A 158 -17.87 -18.94 5.98
C GLY A 158 -18.36 -18.50 7.35
N THR A 159 -19.54 -17.89 7.39
CA THR A 159 -20.23 -17.58 8.64
C THR A 159 -20.95 -18.83 9.18
N ALA A 160 -20.71 -19.19 10.43
CA ALA A 160 -21.46 -20.22 11.16
C ALA A 160 -21.92 -19.64 12.50
N ALA A 161 -23.22 -19.57 12.73
CA ALA A 161 -23.80 -19.01 13.96
C ALA A 161 -23.99 -20.07 15.05
N SER A 162 -24.17 -21.33 14.66
CA SER A 162 -24.18 -22.47 15.57
C SER A 162 -23.63 -23.73 14.89
N PHE A 163 -23.20 -24.70 15.70
CA PHE A 163 -22.80 -26.03 15.25
C PHE A 163 -23.69 -27.09 15.88
N ILE A 164 -23.87 -28.21 15.20
CA ILE A 164 -24.62 -29.37 15.67
C ILE A 164 -23.68 -30.56 15.58
N GLN A 165 -23.41 -31.19 16.71
CA GLN A 165 -22.62 -32.42 16.80
C GLN A 165 -23.55 -33.58 17.15
N SER A 166 -23.39 -34.70 16.47
CA SER A 166 -24.07 -35.96 16.75
C SER A 166 -23.04 -37.08 16.77
N ASP A 167 -23.20 -38.05 17.67
CA ASP A 167 -22.34 -39.24 17.71
C ASP A 167 -22.63 -40.19 16.54
N ASP A 168 -23.80 -40.05 15.92
CA ASP A 168 -24.24 -40.84 14.77
C ASP A 168 -24.25 -40.00 13.48
N GLU A 169 -23.56 -40.52 12.45
CA GLU A 169 -23.45 -39.94 11.11
C GLU A 169 -24.77 -40.04 10.33
N ALA A 170 -25.58 -41.08 10.56
CA ALA A 170 -26.87 -41.23 9.87
C ALA A 170 -27.84 -40.10 10.25
N THR A 171 -27.91 -39.79 11.55
CA THR A 171 -28.69 -38.65 12.08
C THR A 171 -28.28 -37.30 11.44
N VAL A 172 -26.99 -37.10 11.17
CA VAL A 172 -26.46 -35.88 10.51
C VAL A 172 -26.92 -35.78 9.06
N LEU A 173 -26.88 -36.89 8.33
CA LEU A 173 -27.35 -36.98 6.94
C LEU A 173 -28.87 -36.75 6.84
N GLU A 174 -29.65 -37.37 7.73
CA GLU A 174 -31.11 -37.18 7.79
C GLU A 174 -31.47 -35.73 8.08
N LEU A 175 -30.81 -35.12 9.07
CA LEU A 175 -31.06 -33.74 9.46
C LEU A 175 -30.67 -32.75 8.34
N ALA A 176 -29.62 -33.03 7.58
CA ALA A 176 -29.22 -32.21 6.43
C ALA A 176 -30.22 -32.31 5.26
N ALA A 177 -30.95 -33.41 5.13
CA ALA A 177 -31.95 -33.64 4.08
C ALA A 177 -33.38 -33.22 4.51
N GLU A 178 -33.60 -32.93 5.78
CA GLU A 178 -34.92 -32.65 6.34
C GLU A 178 -35.46 -31.28 5.91
N SER A 179 -36.59 -31.28 5.20
CA SER A 179 -37.24 -30.08 4.66
C SER A 179 -37.61 -29.06 5.73
N LYS A 180 -38.01 -29.53 6.93
CA LYS A 180 -38.36 -28.67 8.06
C LYS A 180 -37.13 -27.98 8.68
N ALA A 181 -35.92 -28.49 8.44
CA ALA A 181 -34.67 -27.91 8.88
C ALA A 181 -34.03 -26.97 7.83
N ALA A 182 -34.62 -26.85 6.63
CA ALA A 182 -34.10 -26.01 5.54
C ALA A 182 -33.94 -24.53 5.94
N GLY A 183 -34.78 -24.03 6.85
CA GLY A 183 -34.71 -22.66 7.38
C GLY A 183 -33.46 -22.37 8.24
N LEU A 184 -32.73 -23.40 8.68
CA LEU A 184 -31.52 -23.26 9.49
C LEU A 184 -30.24 -23.04 8.65
N GLY A 185 -30.31 -23.19 7.33
CA GLY A 185 -29.15 -23.04 6.46
C GLY A 185 -28.02 -24.02 6.79
N LEU A 186 -28.37 -25.30 6.94
CA LEU A 186 -27.42 -26.34 7.36
C LEU A 186 -26.36 -26.62 6.29
N ALA A 187 -25.10 -26.70 6.70
CA ALA A 187 -24.00 -27.18 5.87
C ALA A 187 -23.14 -28.18 6.63
N ARG A 188 -22.76 -29.27 5.97
CA ARG A 188 -21.93 -30.33 6.58
C ARG A 188 -20.45 -29.97 6.49
N ILE A 189 -19.77 -29.94 7.63
CA ILE A 189 -18.32 -29.64 7.71
C ILE A 189 -17.48 -30.84 8.13
N ALA A 190 -18.08 -31.84 8.78
CA ALA A 190 -17.45 -33.11 9.14
C ALA A 190 -18.49 -34.24 9.12
N PRO A 191 -18.07 -35.51 9.21
CA PRO A 191 -19.00 -36.63 9.18
C PRO A 191 -20.10 -36.55 10.25
N THR A 192 -19.73 -36.08 11.44
CA THR A 192 -20.57 -35.95 12.64
C THR A 192 -20.96 -34.51 12.99
N VAL A 193 -20.63 -33.53 12.14
CA VAL A 193 -20.81 -32.10 12.46
C VAL A 193 -21.46 -31.30 11.32
N LEU A 194 -22.51 -30.57 11.67
CA LEU A 194 -23.16 -29.56 10.83
C LEU A 194 -22.90 -28.17 11.39
N ILE A 195 -22.84 -27.17 10.51
CA ILE A 195 -22.98 -25.76 10.86
C ILE A 195 -24.34 -25.24 10.41
N SER A 196 -24.84 -24.25 11.13
CA SER A 196 -26.11 -23.56 10.87
C SER A 196 -25.85 -22.05 10.82
N THR A 197 -26.59 -21.34 9.97
CA THR A 197 -26.58 -19.87 9.93
C THR A 197 -27.48 -19.26 11.01
N ALA A 198 -28.34 -20.07 11.65
CA ALA A 198 -29.20 -19.67 12.75
C ALA A 198 -28.48 -19.72 14.12
N PRO A 199 -28.86 -18.86 15.08
CA PRO A 199 -28.27 -18.86 16.43
C PRO A 199 -28.62 -20.13 17.22
N PRO A 200 -27.79 -20.54 18.20
CA PRO A 200 -27.93 -21.83 18.90
C PRO A 200 -29.31 -22.09 19.50
N ARG A 201 -29.95 -21.04 20.05
CA ARG A 201 -31.28 -21.14 20.69
C ARG A 201 -32.39 -21.44 19.69
N GLU A 202 -32.33 -20.83 18.51
CA GLU A 202 -33.31 -21.05 17.43
C GLU A 202 -33.10 -22.43 16.81
N THR A 203 -31.84 -22.79 16.53
CA THR A 203 -31.47 -24.15 16.09
C THR A 203 -32.01 -25.21 17.04
N ALA A 204 -31.84 -25.03 18.36
CA ALA A 204 -32.35 -25.97 19.36
C ALA A 204 -33.89 -26.01 19.48
N GLN A 205 -34.59 -24.92 19.15
CA GLN A 205 -36.05 -24.93 19.10
C GLN A 205 -36.56 -25.73 17.90
N VAL A 206 -35.96 -25.54 16.72
CA VAL A 206 -36.32 -26.28 15.52
C VAL A 206 -36.02 -27.77 15.70
N LEU A 207 -34.86 -28.12 16.24
CA LEU A 207 -34.50 -29.51 16.54
C LEU A 207 -35.49 -30.18 17.53
N ARG A 208 -35.94 -29.47 18.56
CA ARG A 208 -37.01 -29.97 19.46
C ARG A 208 -38.33 -30.18 18.73
N GLY A 209 -38.68 -29.29 17.79
CA GLY A 209 -39.84 -29.45 16.91
C GLY A 209 -39.77 -30.67 15.99
N LEU A 210 -38.57 -31.20 15.75
CA LEU A 210 -38.31 -32.43 14.98
C LEU A 210 -38.29 -33.70 15.86
N GLY A 211 -38.54 -33.58 17.16
CA GLY A 211 -38.50 -34.70 18.10
C GLY A 211 -37.09 -35.06 18.59
N LEU A 212 -36.07 -34.26 18.25
CA LEU A 212 -34.71 -34.41 18.76
C LEU A 212 -34.56 -33.68 20.10
N SER A 213 -33.64 -34.15 20.94
CA SER A 213 -33.36 -33.56 22.25
C SER A 213 -31.95 -32.95 22.31
N PRO A 214 -31.73 -31.76 21.72
CA PRO A 214 -30.42 -31.13 21.72
C PRO A 214 -30.04 -30.59 23.10
N SER A 215 -28.80 -30.85 23.53
CA SER A 215 -28.16 -30.12 24.62
C SER A 215 -27.56 -28.82 24.07
N VAL A 216 -28.02 -27.67 24.55
CA VAL A 216 -27.41 -26.37 24.19
C VAL A 216 -26.20 -26.15 25.08
N GLU A 217 -25.02 -26.22 24.50
CA GLU A 217 -23.81 -25.78 25.17
C GLU A 217 -23.79 -24.24 25.18
N ASP A 218 -24.22 -23.64 26.29
CA ASP A 218 -23.94 -22.22 26.55
C ASP A 218 -22.43 -22.13 26.84
N SER A 219 -21.63 -21.98 25.79
CA SER A 219 -20.28 -21.48 25.94
C SER A 219 -20.40 -20.10 26.57
N GLU A 220 -20.05 -19.98 27.85
CA GLU A 220 -19.58 -18.69 28.34
C GLU A 220 -18.51 -18.24 27.35
N PRO A 221 -18.66 -17.06 26.73
CA PRO A 221 -17.63 -16.60 25.83
C PRO A 221 -16.36 -16.56 26.66
N ALA A 222 -15.36 -17.35 26.28
CA ALA A 222 -14.00 -16.99 26.59
C ALA A 222 -13.87 -15.57 26.06
N VAL A 223 -14.02 -14.58 26.95
CA VAL A 223 -13.94 -13.17 26.63
C VAL A 223 -12.47 -12.91 26.34
N VAL A 224 -12.02 -13.39 25.18
CA VAL A 224 -10.89 -12.81 24.51
C VAL A 224 -11.42 -11.45 24.11
N ARG A 225 -11.17 -10.47 24.98
CA ARG A 225 -11.19 -9.05 24.61
C ARG A 225 -10.12 -8.90 23.54
N LEU A 226 -10.46 -9.28 22.31
CA LEU A 226 -9.82 -8.73 21.14
C LEU A 226 -10.20 -7.25 21.18
N ARG A 227 -9.33 -6.47 21.80
CA ARG A 227 -9.27 -5.03 21.62
C ARG A 227 -9.40 -4.85 20.11
N ARG A 228 -10.53 -4.28 19.66
CA ARG A 228 -10.70 -3.88 18.27
C ARG A 228 -9.45 -3.09 17.91
N THR A 229 -8.53 -3.73 17.19
CA THR A 229 -7.71 -2.99 16.27
C THR A 229 -8.73 -2.56 15.24
N ASN A 230 -9.09 -1.28 15.26
CA ASN A 230 -9.85 -0.70 14.17
C ASN A 230 -9.16 -1.19 12.89
N GLY A 231 -9.91 -1.91 12.06
CA GLY A 231 -9.43 -2.24 10.72
C GLY A 231 -8.91 -0.95 10.13
N VAL A 232 -7.65 -0.99 9.67
CA VAL A 232 -7.05 0.12 8.94
C VAL A 232 -8.06 0.46 7.84
N PRO A 233 -8.65 1.67 7.83
CA PRO A 233 -9.48 2.07 6.71
C PRO A 233 -8.60 1.97 5.48
N GLY A 234 -9.05 1.19 4.50
CA GLY A 234 -8.41 1.17 3.19
C GLY A 234 -8.21 2.61 2.72
N SER A 235 -6.96 2.94 2.38
CA SER A 235 -6.54 4.13 1.65
C SER A 235 -7.39 5.38 1.86
N ALA A 236 -7.27 5.99 3.04
CA ALA A 236 -7.51 7.43 3.11
C ALA A 236 -6.23 8.11 2.60
N ARG A 237 -6.28 8.66 1.38
CA ARG A 237 -5.39 9.76 1.00
C ARG A 237 -5.37 10.74 2.19
N PRO A 238 -4.22 11.25 2.65
CA PRO A 238 -4.20 12.21 3.74
C PRO A 238 -4.98 13.45 3.29
N VAL A 239 -6.21 13.59 3.77
CA VAL A 239 -6.96 14.84 3.64
C VAL A 239 -6.31 15.80 4.61
N TYR A 240 -5.46 16.67 4.08
CA TYR A 240 -4.94 17.80 4.83
C TYR A 240 -6.12 18.76 5.11
N THR A 241 -6.64 18.72 6.33
CA THR A 241 -7.45 19.83 6.85
C THR A 241 -6.53 20.91 7.39
N ALA A 242 -6.44 22.03 6.67
CA ALA A 242 -5.72 23.21 7.14
C ALA A 242 -6.29 23.67 8.50
N PRO A 243 -5.43 23.97 9.50
CA PRO A 243 -5.88 24.55 10.77
C PRO A 243 -6.61 25.87 10.52
N ARG A 244 -7.82 26.03 11.08
CA ARG A 244 -8.64 27.25 10.91
C ARG A 244 -8.15 28.45 11.72
N THR A 245 -7.13 28.27 12.55
CA THR A 245 -6.55 29.32 13.40
C THR A 245 -5.03 29.21 13.35
N ALA A 246 -4.36 30.35 13.16
CA ALA A 246 -2.91 30.44 13.24
C ALA A 246 -2.43 29.99 14.64
N PRO A 247 -1.37 29.16 14.74
CA PRO A 247 -0.78 28.81 16.02
C PRO A 247 -0.26 30.06 16.75
N PRO A 248 -0.30 30.10 18.10
CA PRO A 248 0.35 31.16 18.87
C PRO A 248 1.85 31.24 18.54
N GLU A 249 2.44 32.44 18.54
CA GLU A 249 3.84 32.66 18.14
C GLU A 249 4.85 31.77 18.90
N ALA A 250 4.55 31.43 20.16
CA ALA A 250 5.37 30.52 20.97
C ALA A 250 5.45 29.08 20.41
N ASP A 251 4.40 28.57 19.76
CA ASP A 251 4.40 27.24 19.14
C ASP A 251 5.15 27.23 17.80
N VAL A 252 5.19 28.38 17.12
CA VAL A 252 5.95 28.56 15.88
C VAL A 252 7.45 28.52 16.16
N ASP A 253 7.90 29.16 17.24
CA ASP A 253 9.30 29.12 17.66
C ASP A 253 9.74 27.73 18.13
N ALA A 254 8.87 27.00 18.85
CA ALA A 254 9.14 25.62 19.23
C ALA A 254 9.23 24.68 18.02
N GLN A 255 8.36 24.85 17.02
CA GLN A 255 8.43 24.06 15.77
C GLN A 255 9.64 24.44 14.90
N LEU A 256 10.00 25.73 14.84
CA LEU A 256 11.22 26.20 14.17
C LEU A 256 12.48 25.69 14.86
N ALA A 257 12.50 25.57 16.18
CA ALA A 257 13.61 24.97 16.91
C ALA A 257 13.79 23.49 16.54
N VAL A 258 12.71 22.71 16.48
CA VAL A 258 12.74 21.30 16.06
C VAL A 258 13.19 21.15 14.60
N LEU A 259 12.71 22.01 13.69
CA LEU A 259 13.14 21.99 12.28
C LEU A 259 14.58 22.44 12.09
N ARG A 260 15.07 23.41 12.87
CA ARG A 260 16.49 23.82 12.87
C ARG A 260 17.38 22.73 13.45
N HIS A 261 16.92 22.00 14.47
CA HIS A 261 17.68 20.90 15.05
C HIS A 261 17.78 19.71 14.06
N ARG A 262 16.68 19.34 13.41
CA ARG A 262 16.68 18.31 12.34
C ARG A 262 17.44 18.75 11.10
N ARG A 263 17.43 20.05 10.77
CA ARG A 263 18.23 20.57 9.65
C ARG A 263 19.71 20.57 10.01
N ALA A 264 20.10 20.86 11.25
CA ALA A 264 21.50 20.73 11.70
C ALA A 264 21.97 19.27 11.67
N GLU A 265 21.11 18.31 12.03
CA GLU A 265 21.38 16.87 11.86
C GLU A 265 21.46 16.46 10.38
N ALA A 266 20.62 17.03 9.51
CA ALA A 266 20.66 16.76 8.07
C ALA A 266 21.79 17.49 7.33
N THR A 267 22.27 18.64 7.83
CA THR A 267 23.35 19.41 7.20
C THR A 267 24.75 19.07 7.73
N GLY A 268 24.85 18.33 8.84
CA GLY A 268 26.10 17.69 9.26
C GLY A 268 26.53 16.52 8.35
N ASN A 269 25.59 15.95 7.57
CA ASN A 269 25.82 14.74 6.76
C ASN A 269 25.68 14.93 5.25
N HIS A 270 25.63 16.16 4.73
CA HIS A 270 25.41 16.43 3.30
C HIS A 270 26.40 17.42 2.67
N ALA A 271 27.66 17.39 3.12
CA ALA A 271 28.78 18.03 2.43
C ALA A 271 29.90 17.03 2.12
N SER A 272 29.55 15.90 1.48
CA SER A 272 30.37 15.18 0.50
C SER A 272 29.67 13.89 0.10
N ALA A 273 29.28 13.77 -1.17
CA ALA A 273 29.22 12.54 -1.98
C ALA A 273 28.07 12.55 -2.98
N VAL A 274 28.23 13.31 -4.06
CA VAL A 274 27.77 12.85 -5.39
C VAL A 274 28.82 13.25 -6.41
N THR A 275 29.88 12.45 -6.49
CA THR A 275 30.60 12.07 -7.73
C THR A 275 31.79 11.16 -7.38
N GLY A 276 31.61 9.84 -7.57
CA GLY A 276 32.71 8.95 -7.99
C GLY A 276 33.78 8.49 -6.99
N SER A 277 33.46 8.00 -5.77
CA SER A 277 34.50 7.44 -4.88
C SER A 277 34.05 6.29 -3.95
N GLY A 278 33.34 5.29 -4.47
CA GLY A 278 32.91 4.11 -3.68
C GLY A 278 34.06 3.24 -3.15
N GLU A 279 35.26 3.32 -3.74
CA GLU A 279 36.42 2.50 -3.34
C GLU A 279 37.39 3.23 -2.38
N ALA A 280 37.45 4.56 -2.39
CA ALA A 280 38.36 5.31 -1.53
C ALA A 280 37.84 5.48 -0.09
N ALA A 281 36.52 5.68 0.08
CA ALA A 281 35.90 5.83 1.40
C ALA A 281 35.90 4.52 2.20
N THR A 282 35.75 3.37 1.53
CA THR A 282 35.84 2.04 2.14
C THR A 282 37.27 1.67 2.54
N GLN A 283 38.29 2.17 1.83
CA GLN A 283 39.70 1.98 2.20
C GLN A 283 40.10 2.82 3.44
N LEU A 284 39.70 4.09 3.51
CA LEU A 284 39.94 4.98 4.66
C LEU A 284 39.23 4.48 5.94
N GLY A 285 38.02 3.94 5.82
CA GLY A 285 37.31 3.33 6.95
C GLY A 285 37.98 2.05 7.48
N LEU A 286 38.57 1.23 6.59
CA LEU A 286 39.28 0.01 6.98
C LEU A 286 40.60 0.32 7.68
N GLU A 287 41.37 1.29 7.21
CA GLU A 287 42.63 1.72 7.85
C GLU A 287 42.38 2.30 9.25
N THR A 288 41.34 3.13 9.39
CA THR A 288 40.95 3.71 10.69
C THR A 288 40.54 2.61 11.67
N LEU A 289 39.80 1.61 11.20
CA LEU A 289 39.36 0.48 12.03
C LEU A 289 40.51 -0.47 12.38
N GLN A 290 41.46 -0.73 11.47
CA GLN A 290 42.69 -1.48 11.77
C GLN A 290 43.60 -0.75 12.77
N ARG A 291 43.70 0.58 12.67
CA ARG A 291 44.45 1.41 13.63
C ARG A 291 43.81 1.36 15.01
N ALA A 292 42.48 1.47 15.09
CA ALA A 292 41.73 1.38 16.34
C ALA A 292 41.87 0.00 17.02
N ILE A 293 41.94 -1.09 16.24
CA ILE A 293 42.19 -2.45 16.77
C ILE A 293 43.59 -2.55 17.39
N ARG A 294 44.62 -2.00 16.71
CA ARG A 294 46.00 -2.01 17.25
C ARG A 294 46.12 -1.20 18.54
N LEU A 295 45.40 -0.08 18.64
CA LEU A 295 45.46 0.83 19.78
C LEU A 295 44.40 0.52 20.87
N LYS A 296 43.53 -0.49 20.65
CA LYS A 296 42.36 -0.81 21.51
C LYS A 296 41.51 0.43 21.85
N GLN A 297 41.36 1.34 20.89
CA GLN A 297 40.64 2.59 21.08
C GLN A 297 39.14 2.44 20.78
N ARG A 298 38.32 3.24 21.46
CA ARG A 298 36.87 3.32 21.24
C ARG A 298 36.60 4.09 19.94
N VAL A 299 35.63 3.61 19.18
CA VAL A 299 35.26 4.18 17.88
C VAL A 299 33.76 4.37 17.85
N SER A 300 33.32 5.54 17.38
CA SER A 300 31.91 5.81 17.10
C SER A 300 31.62 5.33 15.69
N MET A 301 30.69 4.38 15.55
CA MET A 301 30.31 3.85 14.25
C MET A 301 28.83 4.04 13.99
N ASN A 302 28.52 4.47 12.77
CA ASN A 302 27.16 4.57 12.31
C ASN A 302 26.77 3.28 11.57
N VAL A 303 25.90 2.48 12.18
CA VAL A 303 25.53 1.14 11.71
C VAL A 303 24.07 1.09 11.31
N VAL A 304 23.78 0.48 10.18
CA VAL A 304 22.40 0.24 9.71
C VAL A 304 21.89 -1.10 10.25
N ASP A 305 20.74 -1.06 10.92
CA ASP A 305 20.06 -2.26 11.39
C ASP A 305 19.34 -3.02 10.24
N SER A 306 18.78 -4.19 10.53
CA SER A 306 18.02 -4.97 9.54
C SER A 306 16.70 -4.32 9.10
N GLN A 307 16.29 -3.22 9.73
CA GLN A 307 15.08 -2.46 9.44
C GLN A 307 15.39 -1.15 8.68
N GLY A 308 16.66 -0.91 8.33
CA GLY A 308 17.09 0.27 7.58
C GLY A 308 17.31 1.53 8.41
N ASN A 309 17.25 1.44 9.74
CA ASN A 309 17.52 2.57 10.62
C ASN A 309 19.02 2.65 10.92
N SER A 310 19.59 3.85 10.82
CA SER A 310 20.98 4.13 11.18
C SER A 310 21.08 4.47 12.66
N CYS A 311 21.87 3.71 13.43
CA CYS A 311 22.14 3.96 14.83
C CYS A 311 23.64 4.26 15.02
N LEU A 312 23.93 5.37 15.71
CA LEU A 312 25.29 5.71 16.14
C LEU A 312 25.60 4.92 17.42
N GLU A 313 26.61 4.05 17.37
CA GLU A 313 27.04 3.24 18.52
C GLU A 313 28.55 3.38 18.77
N THR A 314 28.94 3.59 20.02
CA THR A 314 30.36 3.64 20.43
C THR A 314 30.82 2.25 20.87
N VAL A 315 31.75 1.66 20.13
CA VAL A 315 32.20 0.28 20.34
C VAL A 315 33.72 0.15 20.24
N VAL A 316 34.27 -0.94 20.77
CA VAL A 316 35.70 -1.26 20.68
C VAL A 316 35.89 -2.38 19.65
N PRO A 317 36.54 -2.12 18.50
CA PRO A 317 36.79 -3.17 17.52
C PRO A 317 37.88 -4.13 18.01
N LEU A 318 37.60 -5.43 17.94
CA LEU A 318 38.49 -6.50 18.39
C LEU A 318 39.23 -7.18 17.24
N SER A 319 38.56 -7.44 16.11
CA SER A 319 39.18 -8.01 14.92
C SER A 319 38.36 -7.74 13.64
N VAL A 320 39.05 -7.72 12.49
CA VAL A 320 38.42 -7.72 11.16
C VAL A 320 38.87 -8.95 10.40
N ASN A 321 37.93 -9.74 9.90
CA ASN A 321 38.22 -10.87 9.02
C ASN A 321 37.15 -10.98 7.93
N GLY A 322 37.59 -11.00 6.66
CA GLY A 322 36.76 -11.37 5.51
C GLY A 322 35.43 -10.61 5.39
N GLY A 323 35.43 -9.29 5.55
CA GLY A 323 34.20 -8.49 5.43
C GLY A 323 33.34 -8.41 6.69
N ARG A 324 33.81 -8.96 7.82
CA ARG A 324 33.12 -8.92 9.13
C ARG A 324 34.03 -8.34 10.21
N VAL A 325 33.49 -7.45 11.04
CA VAL A 325 34.14 -6.81 12.18
C VAL A 325 33.54 -7.37 13.46
N ARG A 326 34.37 -7.90 14.36
CA ARG A 326 33.96 -8.23 15.73
C ARG A 326 34.18 -7.01 16.60
N VAL A 327 33.12 -6.55 17.25
CA VAL A 327 33.11 -5.36 18.08
C VAL A 327 32.56 -5.71 19.46
N PHE A 328 33.19 -5.15 20.48
CA PHE A 328 32.73 -5.21 21.86
C PHE A 328 31.95 -3.94 22.18
N ASP A 329 30.70 -4.10 22.57
CA ASP A 329 29.86 -3.00 23.05
C ASP A 329 30.04 -2.89 24.58
N PRO A 330 30.69 -1.82 25.09
CA PRO A 330 30.87 -1.62 26.51
C PRO A 330 29.56 -1.30 27.26
N ALA A 331 28.51 -0.86 26.58
CA ALA A 331 27.22 -0.55 27.21
C ALA A 331 26.38 -1.82 27.45
N LYS A 332 26.54 -2.83 26.60
CA LYS A 332 25.79 -4.10 26.67
C LYS A 332 26.64 -5.30 27.11
N GLU A 333 27.92 -5.08 27.42
CA GLU A 333 28.93 -6.10 27.76
C GLU A 333 28.90 -7.35 26.86
N THR A 334 28.58 -7.16 25.57
CA THR A 334 28.39 -8.25 24.63
C THR A 334 29.24 -8.05 23.38
N GLU A 335 29.78 -9.16 22.88
CA GLU A 335 30.53 -9.18 21.62
C GLU A 335 29.58 -9.44 20.45
N ARG A 336 29.66 -8.60 19.42
CA ARG A 336 28.81 -8.67 18.24
C ARG A 336 29.64 -8.67 16.97
N VAL A 337 29.12 -9.33 15.94
CA VAL A 337 29.76 -9.39 14.62
C VAL A 337 28.94 -8.55 13.64
N LEU A 338 29.54 -7.52 13.08
CA LEU A 338 28.96 -6.62 12.09
C LEU A 338 29.59 -6.87 10.72
N SER A 339 28.81 -6.76 9.66
CA SER A 339 29.35 -6.80 8.29
C SER A 339 29.78 -5.40 7.85
N ILE A 340 30.92 -5.30 7.16
CA ILE A 340 31.52 -4.01 6.76
C ILE A 340 30.56 -3.18 5.90
N HIS A 341 29.75 -3.82 5.05
CA HIS A 341 28.77 -3.14 4.19
C HIS A 341 27.60 -2.50 4.96
N ARG A 342 27.48 -2.71 6.27
CA ARG A 342 26.46 -2.07 7.13
C ARG A 342 27.00 -0.86 7.89
N ILE A 343 28.27 -0.54 7.72
CA ILE A 343 28.93 0.57 8.39
C ILE A 343 28.95 1.73 7.40
N ILE A 344 28.21 2.79 7.71
CA ILE A 344 28.10 3.98 6.86
C ILE A 344 29.31 4.89 7.07
N ASP A 345 29.71 5.07 8.34
CA ASP A 345 30.80 5.94 8.71
C ASP A 345 31.46 5.51 10.02
N ILE A 346 32.74 5.86 10.20
CA ILE A 346 33.58 5.46 11.32
C ILE A 346 34.42 6.66 11.76
N GLU A 347 34.13 7.20 12.94
CA GLU A 347 34.92 8.29 13.54
C GLU A 347 35.58 7.81 14.84
N ALA A 348 36.82 8.24 15.06
CA ALA A 348 37.48 8.02 16.34
C ALA A 348 36.71 8.78 17.43
N ALA A 349 36.26 8.08 18.47
CA ALA A 349 35.58 8.74 19.58
C ALA A 349 36.62 9.60 20.32
N GLU A 350 36.50 10.93 20.28
CA GLU A 350 37.34 11.81 21.08
C GLU A 350 37.17 11.46 22.56
N GLU A 351 38.30 11.27 23.25
CA GLU A 351 38.34 11.03 24.68
C GLU A 351 37.68 12.22 25.39
N LEU A 352 36.61 11.96 26.15
CA LEU A 352 36.21 12.82 27.27
C LEU A 352 37.38 12.85 28.27
N ARG A 353 38.30 13.80 28.07
CA ARG A 353 39.26 14.20 29.10
C ARG A 353 38.45 14.74 30.27
N GLN A 354 38.63 14.11 31.43
CA GLN A 354 38.26 14.66 32.73
C GLN A 354 39.00 15.96 33.01
#